data_AF-A0A452F875-F1
#
_entry.id   AF-A0A452F875-F1
#
_cell.length_a   1.000
_cell.length_b   1.000
_cell.length_c   1.000
_cell.angle_alpha   90.00
_cell.angle_beta   90.00
_cell.angle_gamma   90.00
#
_symmetry.space_group_name_H-M   'P 1'
#
loop_
_entity.id
_entity.type
_entity.pdbx_description
1 polymer ?
#
loop_
_entity_poly.entity_id
_entity_poly.type
_entity_poly.pdbx_seq_one_letter_code
_entity_poly.pdbx_strand_id
1 'polypeptide(L)'
;MTNPWEEKVCKMAQTSLLQGKQFYCREWVFHKLQHCLQEKTNCCNSAVNTPPLVMNSGNNASVVSGKGAAWGVLLVGGPGSGKTALCTELLWPSSPTSLQRGLHRQALAFHFCKAQDSDTLCVGGFIRGLVAQICRSGLLQGYEDKLRDPAVQSLLQPGECERNPAEAFKRCVLLPLLGMKPPQQSLYLLVDSVDEGCNITEGEQTSTSLSGTVAELLAGHHEFFPPWLLLLCSARKQSKAVTKMFTGKCNSYHLCRFYGSCLSCKHAFVLGCCCGQH
;
A
#
# COMPACT_ATOMS: atom_id res chain seq x y z
N MET A 1 -3.64 4.63 -27.88
CA MET A 1 -3.68 6.10 -27.73
C MET A 1 -3.95 6.37 -26.27
N THR A 2 -2.95 6.73 -25.48
CA THR A 2 -3.14 7.11 -24.07
C THR A 2 -3.89 8.45 -24.04
N ASN A 3 -4.94 8.55 -23.23
CA ASN A 3 -5.69 9.80 -23.14
C ASN A 3 -4.77 10.90 -22.56
N PRO A 4 -4.72 12.12 -23.13
CA PRO A 4 -3.84 13.20 -22.65
C PRO A 4 -4.01 13.50 -21.14
N TRP A 5 -5.21 13.27 -20.61
CA TRP A 5 -5.52 13.40 -19.19
C TRP A 5 -4.89 12.29 -18.33
N GLU A 6 -4.81 11.05 -18.82
CA GLU A 6 -4.13 9.95 -18.14
C GLU A 6 -2.62 10.20 -18.05
N GLU A 7 -2.03 10.83 -19.06
CA GLU A 7 -0.61 11.17 -19.06
C GLU A 7 -0.29 12.27 -18.05
N LYS A 8 -1.15 13.30 -17.95
CA LYS A 8 -1.01 14.38 -16.97
C LYS A 8 -1.22 13.91 -15.52
N VAL A 9 -2.24 13.08 -15.28
CA VAL A 9 -2.51 12.46 -13.96
C VAL A 9 -1.38 11.54 -13.54
N CYS A 10 -0.81 10.76 -14.48
CA CYS A 10 0.36 9.95 -14.19
C CYS A 10 1.58 10.80 -13.83
N LYS A 11 1.84 11.90 -14.54
CA LYS A 11 3.11 12.63 -14.37
C LYS A 11 3.24 13.37 -13.03
N MET A 12 2.14 13.83 -12.43
CA MET A 12 2.18 14.76 -11.28
C MET A 12 2.25 14.05 -9.91
N ALA A 13 1.57 12.91 -9.74
CA ALA A 13 1.56 12.15 -8.48
C ALA A 13 2.64 11.05 -8.39
N GLN A 14 3.36 10.78 -9.49
CA GLN A 14 4.27 9.64 -9.61
C GLN A 14 5.76 10.01 -9.57
N THR A 15 6.13 11.17 -9.02
CA THR A 15 7.54 11.53 -8.88
C THR A 15 7.86 12.14 -7.52
N SER A 16 8.99 11.72 -6.98
CA SER A 16 9.59 12.27 -5.77
C SER A 16 10.68 13.27 -6.14
N LEU A 17 10.72 14.41 -5.45
CA LEU A 17 11.79 15.41 -5.59
C LEU A 17 13.16 14.87 -5.14
N LEU A 18 13.19 13.71 -4.48
CA LEU A 18 14.40 13.07 -3.98
C LEU A 18 14.98 12.05 -4.97
N GLN A 19 14.38 11.87 -6.14
CA GLN A 19 14.89 10.91 -7.13
C GLN A 19 16.33 11.26 -7.52
N GLY A 20 17.20 10.24 -7.52
CA GLY A 20 18.63 10.39 -7.81
C GLY A 20 19.47 10.97 -6.67
N LYS A 21 18.87 11.30 -5.52
CA LYS A 21 19.62 11.64 -4.30
C LYS A 21 20.08 10.35 -3.62
N GLN A 22 21.27 10.39 -3.03
CA GLN A 22 21.80 9.24 -2.30
C GLN A 22 21.01 9.00 -1.01
N PHE A 23 20.77 7.73 -0.72
CA PHE A 23 20.09 7.26 0.49
C PHE A 23 21.05 6.49 1.40
N TYR A 24 21.01 6.77 2.71
CA TYR A 24 21.96 6.23 3.68
C TYR A 24 21.32 5.83 5.01
N CYS A 25 22.02 4.96 5.75
CA CYS A 25 21.85 4.64 7.18
C CYS A 25 20.56 3.91 7.58
N ARG A 26 19.69 3.57 6.62
CA ARG A 26 18.38 2.93 6.85
C ARG A 26 18.17 1.72 5.95
N GLU A 27 19.25 1.13 5.46
CA GLU A 27 19.26 0.01 4.53
C GLU A 27 18.64 -1.26 5.13
N TRP A 28 18.71 -1.40 6.46
CA TRP A 28 18.06 -2.49 7.21
C TRP A 28 16.56 -2.59 6.92
N VAL A 29 15.89 -1.48 6.56
CA VAL A 29 14.47 -1.49 6.24
C VAL A 29 14.20 -2.30 4.97
N PHE A 30 15.09 -2.23 3.97
CA PHE A 30 14.96 -3.03 2.75
C PHE A 30 14.99 -4.53 3.04
N HIS A 31 15.86 -4.96 3.96
CA HIS A 31 15.90 -6.36 4.38
C HIS A 31 14.60 -6.80 5.05
N LYS A 32 13.97 -5.94 5.87
CA LYS A 32 12.67 -6.25 6.47
C LYS A 32 11.55 -6.32 5.44
N LEU A 33 11.52 -5.38 4.49
CA LEU A 33 10.53 -5.39 3.40
C LEU A 33 10.68 -6.64 2.54
N GLN A 34 11.92 -7.02 2.21
CA GLN A 34 12.20 -8.26 1.48
C GLN A 34 11.70 -9.48 2.25
N HIS A 35 11.95 -9.56 3.55
CA HIS A 35 11.45 -10.65 4.38
C HIS A 35 9.92 -10.73 4.35
N CYS A 36 9.22 -9.60 4.52
CA CYS A 36 7.75 -9.56 4.47
C CYS A 36 7.22 -10.06 3.11
N LEU A 37 7.85 -9.65 2.00
CA LEU A 37 7.47 -10.09 0.66
C LEU A 37 7.76 -11.59 0.43
N GLN A 38 8.86 -12.10 0.98
CA GLN A 38 9.21 -13.53 0.90
C GLN A 38 8.23 -14.39 1.71
N GLU A 39 7.91 -14.00 2.95
CA GLU A 39 6.89 -14.68 3.77
C GLU A 39 5.55 -14.73 3.04
N LYS A 40 5.12 -13.59 2.49
CA LYS A 40 3.87 -13.49 1.73
C LYS A 40 3.86 -14.38 0.48
N THR A 41 4.99 -14.46 -0.23
CA THR A 41 5.16 -15.33 -1.40
C THR A 41 5.04 -16.80 -1.00
N ASN A 42 5.69 -17.19 0.10
CA ASN A 42 5.67 -18.56 0.60
C ASN A 42 4.27 -19.00 1.06
N CYS A 43 3.53 -18.10 1.73
CA CYS A 43 2.14 -18.36 2.13
C CYS A 43 1.23 -18.57 0.92
N CYS A 44 1.37 -17.76 -0.14
CA CYS A 44 0.57 -17.89 -1.36
C CYS A 44 0.86 -19.20 -2.09
N ASN A 45 2.14 -19.60 -2.17
CA ASN A 45 2.54 -20.85 -2.82
C ASN A 45 2.06 -22.09 -2.03
N SER A 46 1.99 -22.00 -0.71
CA SER A 46 1.53 -23.10 0.15
C SER A 46 0.02 -23.34 0.03
N ALA A 47 -0.78 -22.29 -0.18
CA ALA A 47 -2.23 -22.40 -0.39
C ALA A 47 -2.62 -23.00 -1.76
N VAL A 48 -1.73 -22.96 -2.75
CA VAL A 48 -1.95 -23.53 -4.09
C VAL A 48 -1.65 -25.03 -4.16
N ASN A 49 -0.87 -25.56 -3.21
CA ASN A 49 -0.43 -26.96 -3.20
C ASN A 49 -1.32 -27.91 -2.36
N THR A 50 -2.47 -27.44 -1.86
CA THR A 50 -3.45 -28.31 -1.18
C THR A 50 -4.55 -28.74 -2.16
N PRO A 51 -4.73 -30.03 -2.47
CA PRO A 51 -5.91 -30.49 -3.20
C PRO A 51 -7.17 -30.19 -2.38
N PRO A 52 -8.34 -29.95 -3.00
CA PRO A 52 -9.57 -29.67 -2.26
C PRO A 52 -9.90 -30.89 -1.41
N LEU A 53 -9.76 -30.75 -0.09
CA LEU A 53 -10.00 -31.84 0.84
C LEU A 53 -11.49 -32.18 0.84
N VAL A 54 -11.78 -33.40 0.40
CA VAL A 54 -13.04 -34.11 0.57
C VAL A 54 -13.47 -34.00 2.02
N MET A 55 -14.68 -33.50 2.23
CA MET A 55 -15.31 -33.34 3.52
C MET A 55 -15.64 -34.73 4.09
N ASN A 56 -14.77 -35.25 4.97
CA ASN A 56 -15.09 -36.43 5.78
C ASN A 56 -15.28 -36.03 7.24
N SER A 57 -16.46 -36.38 7.74
CA SER A 57 -16.95 -36.19 9.10
C SER A 57 -16.12 -37.01 10.10
N GLY A 58 -15.67 -36.39 11.20
CA GLY A 58 -15.15 -37.14 12.35
C GLY A 58 -13.97 -36.49 13.10
N ASN A 59 -14.31 -35.73 14.13
CA ASN A 59 -13.57 -35.54 15.40
C ASN A 59 -12.27 -34.71 15.45
N ASN A 60 -12.31 -33.76 16.40
CA ASN A 60 -11.22 -32.94 16.96
C ASN A 60 -10.59 -31.89 16.04
N ALA A 61 -11.36 -30.84 15.77
CA ALA A 61 -10.89 -29.59 15.17
C ALA A 61 -9.87 -28.89 16.09
N SER A 62 -8.60 -29.28 15.98
CA SER A 62 -7.50 -28.37 16.24
C SER A 62 -7.59 -27.25 15.20
N VAL A 63 -8.16 -26.12 15.60
CA VAL A 63 -8.02 -24.86 14.86
C VAL A 63 -6.53 -24.56 14.81
N VAL A 64 -5.88 -24.93 13.70
CA VAL A 64 -4.58 -24.37 13.33
C VAL A 64 -4.84 -22.88 13.14
N SER A 65 -4.54 -22.11 14.18
CA SER A 65 -4.48 -20.66 14.12
C SER A 65 -3.34 -20.30 13.17
N GLY A 66 -3.65 -20.24 11.88
CA GLY A 66 -2.74 -19.74 10.87
C GLY A 66 -2.40 -18.30 11.25
N LYS A 67 -1.13 -18.04 11.58
CA LYS A 67 -0.60 -16.67 11.68
C LYS A 67 -0.99 -15.93 10.40
N GLY A 68 -2.01 -15.09 10.45
CA GLY A 68 -2.44 -14.29 9.31
C GLY A 68 -1.26 -13.45 8.85
N ALA A 69 -0.81 -13.67 7.61
CA ALA A 69 0.25 -12.87 7.01
C ALA A 69 -0.21 -11.40 6.98
N ALA A 70 0.65 -10.48 7.42
CA ALA A 70 0.31 -9.07 7.45
C ALA A 70 -0.10 -8.57 6.05
N TRP A 71 -1.16 -7.76 6.01
CA TRP A 71 -1.69 -7.13 4.80
C TRP A 71 -0.83 -5.95 4.35
N GLY A 72 -0.03 -5.38 5.27
CA GLY A 72 0.83 -4.26 4.93
C GLY A 72 1.89 -3.89 5.96
N VAL A 73 2.67 -2.88 5.59
CA VAL A 73 3.70 -2.24 6.42
C VAL A 73 3.40 -0.75 6.51
N LEU A 74 3.41 -0.18 7.72
CA LEU A 74 3.26 1.25 7.93
C LEU A 74 4.56 1.86 8.47
N LEU A 75 5.15 2.78 7.72
CA LEU A 75 6.35 3.53 8.10
C LEU A 75 5.94 4.80 8.85
N VAL A 76 6.22 4.88 10.15
CA VAL A 76 5.81 6.01 10.99
C VAL A 76 7.02 6.75 11.55
N GLY A 77 7.10 8.06 11.38
CA GLY A 77 8.22 8.85 11.88
C GLY A 77 7.97 10.35 11.86
N GLY A 78 8.78 11.12 12.57
CA GLY A 78 8.69 12.58 12.55
C GLY A 78 9.00 13.19 11.16
N PRO A 79 8.70 14.48 10.94
CA PRO A 79 9.20 15.21 9.77
C PRO A 79 10.72 15.09 9.66
N GLY A 80 11.26 15.01 8.44
CA GLY A 80 12.70 14.87 8.21
C GLY A 80 13.31 13.52 8.56
N SER A 81 12.53 12.53 9.02
CA SER A 81 13.05 11.20 9.39
C SER A 81 13.47 10.31 8.20
N GLY A 82 13.35 10.81 6.97
CA GLY A 82 13.74 10.10 5.75
C GLY A 82 12.74 9.07 5.21
N LYS A 83 11.45 9.11 5.61
CA LYS A 83 10.41 8.18 5.09
C LYS A 83 10.25 8.28 3.57
N THR A 84 9.98 9.48 3.07
CA THR A 84 9.86 9.74 1.63
C THR A 84 11.15 9.41 0.88
N ALA A 85 12.32 9.63 1.51
CA ALA A 85 13.62 9.24 0.94
C ALA A 85 13.73 7.71 0.81
N LEU A 86 13.30 6.95 1.82
CA LEU A 86 13.25 5.49 1.74
C LEU A 86 12.29 5.02 0.64
N CYS A 87 11.08 5.57 0.58
CA CYS A 87 10.09 5.24 -0.45
C CYS A 87 10.64 5.52 -1.85
N THR A 88 11.36 6.65 -2.00
CA THR A 88 12.01 7.02 -3.26
C THR A 88 13.11 6.05 -3.64
N GLU A 89 13.99 5.68 -2.70
CA GLU A 89 15.06 4.71 -2.95
C GLU A 89 14.52 3.31 -3.27
N LEU A 90 13.37 2.93 -2.71
CA LEU A 90 12.69 1.67 -3.03
C LEU A 90 12.20 1.63 -4.49
N LEU A 91 11.67 2.76 -4.98
CA LEU A 91 11.10 2.90 -6.32
C LEU A 91 12.14 3.26 -7.39
N TRP A 92 13.19 3.97 -7.03
CA TRP A 92 14.26 4.39 -7.95
C TRP A 92 15.59 4.30 -7.22
N PRO A 93 16.16 3.10 -7.08
CA PRO A 93 17.38 2.88 -6.32
C PRO A 93 18.54 3.67 -6.91
N SER A 94 19.18 4.48 -6.07
CA SER A 94 20.38 5.25 -6.42
C SER A 94 21.65 4.39 -6.31
N SER A 95 21.65 3.38 -5.42
CA SER A 95 22.76 2.45 -5.24
C SER A 95 22.64 1.22 -6.16
N PRO A 96 23.76 0.69 -6.71
CA PRO A 96 23.77 -0.54 -7.50
C PRO A 96 23.50 -1.83 -6.69
N THR A 97 23.22 -1.73 -5.39
CA THR A 97 22.95 -2.87 -4.51
C THR A 97 21.81 -3.74 -5.06
N SER A 98 22.03 -5.06 -5.12
CA SER A 98 21.09 -6.02 -5.72
C SER A 98 19.74 -6.07 -5.00
N LEU A 99 19.72 -5.83 -3.69
CA LEU A 99 18.52 -5.88 -2.86
C LEU A 99 17.49 -4.84 -3.29
N GLN A 100 17.84 -3.55 -3.31
CA GLN A 100 16.91 -2.49 -3.68
C GLN A 100 16.44 -2.64 -5.13
N ARG A 101 17.32 -3.10 -6.05
CA ARG A 101 16.91 -3.41 -7.43
C ARG A 101 15.92 -4.57 -7.50
N GLY A 102 16.07 -5.58 -6.65
CA GLY A 102 15.10 -6.67 -6.51
C GLY A 102 13.74 -6.15 -6.06
N LEU A 103 13.73 -5.32 -5.00
CA LEU A 103 12.51 -4.70 -4.48
C LEU A 103 11.86 -3.75 -5.49
N HIS A 104 12.64 -2.97 -6.23
CA HIS A 104 12.11 -2.09 -7.29
C HIS A 104 11.26 -2.87 -8.31
N ARG A 105 11.71 -4.07 -8.72
CA ARG A 105 10.99 -4.92 -9.68
C ARG A 105 9.69 -5.51 -9.13
N GLN A 106 9.47 -5.44 -7.82
CA GLN A 106 8.25 -5.89 -7.15
C GLN A 106 7.23 -4.74 -6.93
N ALA A 107 7.57 -3.50 -7.33
CA ALA A 107 6.67 -2.36 -7.26
C ALA A 107 5.54 -2.50 -8.29
N LEU A 108 4.31 -2.71 -7.83
CA LEU A 108 3.16 -2.79 -8.72
C LEU A 108 2.67 -1.40 -9.11
N ALA A 109 2.53 -0.53 -8.12
CA ALA A 109 2.12 0.86 -8.29
C ALA A 109 2.56 1.66 -7.06
N PHE A 110 2.57 2.98 -7.20
CA PHE A 110 2.92 3.87 -6.10
C PHE A 110 2.22 5.23 -6.20
N HIS A 111 2.18 5.94 -5.09
CA HIS A 111 1.58 7.28 -5.01
C HIS A 111 2.24 8.11 -3.91
N PHE A 112 2.52 9.39 -4.19
CA PHE A 112 3.05 10.33 -3.21
C PHE A 112 2.00 11.39 -2.91
N CYS A 113 1.42 11.35 -1.71
CA CYS A 113 0.54 12.42 -1.23
C CYS A 113 1.39 13.65 -0.86
N LYS A 114 1.04 14.82 -1.40
CA LYS A 114 1.74 16.09 -1.13
C LYS A 114 0.72 17.12 -0.65
N ALA A 115 0.90 17.65 0.57
CA ALA A 115 -0.06 18.63 1.14
C ALA A 115 -0.26 19.89 0.28
N GLN A 116 0.75 20.29 -0.50
CA GLN A 116 0.67 21.48 -1.35
C GLN A 116 0.10 21.19 -2.76
N ASP A 117 -0.31 19.96 -3.03
CA ASP A 117 -0.79 19.52 -4.34
C ASP A 117 -2.11 18.75 -4.19
N SER A 118 -3.23 19.46 -4.40
CA SER A 118 -4.58 18.92 -4.27
C SER A 118 -4.86 17.75 -5.20
N ASP A 119 -4.18 17.68 -6.35
CA ASP A 119 -4.39 16.59 -7.32
C ASP A 119 -3.88 15.26 -6.73
N THR A 120 -2.81 15.31 -5.93
CA THR A 120 -2.28 14.12 -5.24
C THR A 120 -3.14 13.69 -4.04
N LEU A 121 -4.00 14.57 -3.54
CA LEU A 121 -4.91 14.26 -2.43
C LEU A 121 -6.29 13.81 -2.92
N CYS A 122 -6.61 14.06 -4.19
CA CYS A 122 -7.85 13.63 -4.82
C CYS A 122 -7.93 12.10 -4.90
N VAL A 123 -8.93 11.51 -4.22
CA VAL A 123 -9.11 10.06 -4.19
C VAL A 123 -9.43 9.48 -5.57
N GLY A 124 -10.24 10.16 -6.38
CA GLY A 124 -10.49 9.73 -7.75
C GLY A 124 -9.22 9.76 -8.61
N GLY A 125 -8.40 10.79 -8.44
CA GLY A 125 -7.08 10.89 -9.06
C GLY A 125 -6.14 9.76 -8.65
N PHE A 126 -6.10 9.44 -7.35
CA PHE A 126 -5.37 8.29 -6.81
C PHE A 126 -5.80 6.96 -7.46
N ILE A 127 -7.11 6.66 -7.49
CA ILE A 127 -7.64 5.41 -8.07
C ILE A 127 -7.26 5.29 -9.55
N ARG A 128 -7.52 6.34 -10.34
CA ARG A 128 -7.14 6.36 -11.76
C ARG A 128 -5.63 6.21 -11.95
N GLY A 129 -4.84 6.85 -11.10
CA GLY A 129 -3.38 6.76 -11.09
C GLY A 129 -2.88 5.34 -10.79
N LEU A 130 -3.53 4.60 -9.90
CA LEU A 130 -3.21 3.19 -9.64
C LEU A 130 -3.55 2.32 -10.84
N VAL A 131 -4.76 2.46 -11.40
CA VAL A 131 -5.20 1.68 -12.56
C VAL A 131 -4.22 1.88 -13.73
N ALA A 132 -3.89 3.13 -14.05
CA ALA A 132 -2.97 3.44 -15.12
C ALA A 132 -1.57 2.82 -14.91
N GLN A 133 -1.05 2.83 -13.68
CA GLN A 133 0.23 2.20 -13.35
C GLN A 133 0.18 0.67 -13.48
N ILE A 134 -0.87 0.04 -12.95
CA ILE A 134 -1.00 -1.42 -13.00
C ILE A 134 -1.05 -1.90 -14.46
N CYS A 135 -1.86 -1.25 -15.30
CA CYS A 135 -1.94 -1.54 -16.74
C CYS A 135 -0.56 -1.43 -17.41
N ARG A 136 0.19 -0.36 -17.12
CA ARG A 136 1.52 -0.11 -17.71
C ARG A 136 2.65 -0.96 -17.12
N SER A 137 2.46 -1.54 -15.93
CA SER A 137 3.52 -2.25 -15.20
C SER A 137 4.02 -3.50 -15.94
N GLY A 138 3.15 -4.15 -16.72
CA GLY A 138 3.43 -5.46 -17.32
C GLY A 138 3.58 -6.61 -16.32
N LEU A 139 3.44 -6.35 -15.01
CA LEU A 139 3.62 -7.35 -13.95
C LEU A 139 2.40 -8.27 -13.79
N LEU A 140 1.23 -7.82 -14.23
CA LEU A 140 -0.05 -8.53 -14.12
C LEU A 140 -0.71 -8.67 -15.49
N GLN A 141 -0.34 -9.72 -16.23
CA GLN A 141 -0.92 -9.99 -17.55
C GLN A 141 -2.42 -10.29 -17.46
N GLY A 142 -3.22 -9.60 -18.27
CA GLY A 142 -4.69 -9.73 -18.29
C GLY A 142 -5.44 -8.79 -17.34
N TYR A 143 -4.75 -7.93 -16.59
CA TYR A 143 -5.40 -6.91 -15.76
C TYR A 143 -6.26 -5.95 -16.59
N GLU A 144 -5.73 -5.48 -17.73
CA GLU A 144 -6.46 -4.60 -18.65
C GLU A 144 -7.76 -5.23 -19.17
N ASP A 145 -7.76 -6.55 -19.40
CA ASP A 145 -8.94 -7.27 -19.89
C ASP A 145 -10.08 -7.25 -18.87
N LYS A 146 -9.76 -7.28 -17.57
CA LYS A 146 -10.74 -7.16 -16.48
C LYS A 146 -11.41 -5.78 -16.44
N LEU A 147 -10.82 -4.78 -17.08
CA LEU A 147 -11.34 -3.42 -17.14
C LEU A 147 -12.09 -3.12 -18.44
N ARG A 148 -12.19 -4.05 -19.39
CA ARG A 148 -12.85 -3.78 -20.69
C ARG A 148 -14.37 -3.56 -20.61
N ASP A 149 -14.99 -3.94 -19.50
CA ASP A 149 -16.43 -3.72 -19.29
C ASP A 149 -16.74 -2.20 -19.34
N PRO A 150 -17.64 -1.74 -20.22
CA PRO A 150 -18.04 -0.33 -20.32
C PRO A 150 -18.53 0.26 -18.99
N ALA A 151 -19.20 -0.54 -18.15
CA ALA A 151 -19.64 -0.08 -16.83
C ALA A 151 -18.44 0.21 -15.91
N VAL A 152 -17.38 -0.60 -15.97
CA VAL A 152 -16.15 -0.37 -15.20
C VAL A 152 -15.39 0.85 -15.74
N GLN A 153 -15.34 1.02 -17.05
CA GLN A 153 -14.71 2.20 -17.68
C GLN A 153 -15.44 3.51 -17.34
N SER A 154 -16.77 3.48 -17.20
CA SER A 154 -17.52 4.67 -16.80
C SER A 154 -17.15 5.18 -15.40
N LEU A 155 -16.79 4.28 -14.48
CA LEU A 155 -16.37 4.63 -13.11
C LEU A 155 -15.00 5.30 -13.06
N LEU A 156 -14.18 5.12 -14.10
CA LEU A 156 -12.88 5.77 -14.24
C LEU A 156 -12.97 7.13 -14.91
N GLN A 157 -14.15 7.55 -15.36
CA GLN A 157 -14.32 8.90 -15.92
C GLN A 157 -14.15 9.95 -14.82
N PRO A 158 -13.50 11.10 -15.13
CA PRO A 158 -13.45 12.22 -14.21
C PRO A 158 -14.87 12.66 -13.79
N GLY A 159 -15.09 12.88 -12.50
CA GLY A 159 -16.38 13.22 -11.91
C GLY A 159 -17.13 11.99 -11.37
N GLU A 160 -17.23 10.91 -12.15
CA GLU A 160 -17.90 9.66 -11.72
C GLU A 160 -17.09 8.94 -10.63
N CYS A 161 -15.77 8.88 -10.79
CA CYS A 161 -14.87 8.30 -9.79
C CYS A 161 -14.94 9.06 -8.45
N GLU A 162 -15.03 10.39 -8.51
CA GLU A 162 -15.17 11.28 -7.36
C GLU A 162 -16.54 11.17 -6.69
N ARG A 163 -17.58 10.86 -7.47
CA ARG A 163 -18.95 10.65 -6.96
C ARG A 163 -19.08 9.38 -6.14
N ASN A 164 -18.37 8.32 -6.49
CA ASN A 164 -18.39 7.06 -5.74
C ASN A 164 -16.99 6.39 -5.69
N PRO A 165 -16.05 6.94 -4.91
CA PRO A 165 -14.67 6.46 -4.89
C PRO A 165 -14.53 5.05 -4.31
N ALA A 166 -15.38 4.67 -3.36
CA ALA A 166 -15.35 3.33 -2.77
C ALA A 166 -15.76 2.25 -3.78
N GLU A 167 -16.79 2.51 -4.57
CA GLU A 167 -17.23 1.57 -5.61
C GLU A 167 -16.21 1.52 -6.75
N ALA A 168 -15.72 2.68 -7.21
CA ALA A 168 -14.69 2.74 -8.25
C ALA A 168 -13.42 1.99 -7.81
N PHE A 169 -12.99 2.14 -6.56
CA PHE A 169 -11.84 1.41 -6.03
C PHE A 169 -12.10 -0.11 -6.00
N LYS A 170 -13.29 -0.55 -5.60
CA LYS A 170 -13.66 -1.97 -5.61
C LYS A 170 -13.65 -2.54 -7.02
N ARG A 171 -14.36 -1.93 -7.96
CA ARG A 171 -14.55 -2.48 -9.31
C ARG A 171 -13.35 -2.29 -10.24
N CYS A 172 -12.59 -1.21 -10.05
CA CYS A 172 -11.48 -0.91 -10.95
C CYS A 172 -10.13 -1.34 -10.39
N VAL A 173 -10.00 -1.63 -9.09
CA VAL A 173 -8.72 -2.04 -8.47
C VAL A 173 -8.87 -3.38 -7.75
N LEU A 174 -9.69 -3.47 -6.70
CA LEU A 174 -9.69 -4.65 -5.82
C LEU A 174 -10.19 -5.93 -6.51
N LEU A 175 -11.37 -5.88 -7.14
CA LEU A 175 -11.96 -7.05 -7.80
C LEU A 175 -11.11 -7.53 -9.00
N PRO A 176 -10.60 -6.64 -9.87
CA PRO A 176 -9.63 -7.04 -10.89
C PRO A 176 -8.41 -7.73 -10.30
N LEU A 177 -7.79 -7.16 -9.26
CA LEU A 177 -6.59 -7.74 -8.62
C LEU A 177 -6.88 -9.09 -7.96
N LEU A 178 -8.03 -9.25 -7.28
CA LEU A 178 -8.46 -10.52 -6.69
C LEU A 178 -8.71 -11.59 -7.75
N GLY A 179 -9.16 -11.18 -8.95
CA GLY A 179 -9.37 -12.07 -10.09
C GLY A 179 -8.11 -12.44 -10.86
N MET A 180 -6.93 -11.95 -10.46
CA MET A 180 -5.65 -12.28 -11.10
C MET A 180 -5.07 -13.58 -10.54
N LYS A 181 -4.37 -14.34 -11.40
CA LYS A 181 -3.52 -15.43 -10.93
C LYS A 181 -2.38 -14.82 -10.07
N PRO A 182 -2.09 -15.38 -8.88
CA PRO A 182 -0.97 -14.91 -8.07
C PRO A 182 0.35 -14.90 -8.87
N PRO A 183 1.12 -13.80 -8.84
CA PRO A 183 2.43 -13.73 -9.47
C PRO A 183 3.45 -14.66 -8.78
N GLN A 184 4.53 -15.02 -9.47
CA GLN A 184 5.59 -15.89 -8.92
C GLN A 184 6.26 -15.31 -7.66
N GLN A 185 6.24 -14.00 -7.53
CA GLN A 185 6.75 -13.25 -6.39
C GLN A 185 5.69 -12.26 -5.94
N SER A 186 5.58 -12.05 -4.63
CA SER A 186 4.70 -11.03 -4.08
C SER A 186 5.10 -9.64 -4.58
N LEU A 187 4.09 -8.80 -4.78
CA LEU A 187 4.27 -7.41 -5.21
C LEU A 187 3.89 -6.46 -4.08
N TYR A 188 4.18 -5.18 -4.23
CA TYR A 188 3.68 -4.15 -3.30
C TYR A 188 3.08 -2.93 -4.00
N LEU A 189 2.17 -2.30 -3.27
CA LEU A 189 1.61 -0.98 -3.56
C LEU A 189 2.15 0.01 -2.54
N LEU A 190 2.84 1.05 -2.99
CA LEU A 190 3.43 2.07 -2.10
C LEU A 190 2.57 3.33 -2.04
N VAL A 191 2.24 3.83 -0.85
CA VAL A 191 1.59 5.13 -0.68
C VAL A 191 2.35 5.96 0.36
N ASP A 192 3.08 6.97 -0.11
CA ASP A 192 3.86 7.85 0.76
C ASP A 192 2.98 8.97 1.33
N SER A 193 3.19 9.27 2.60
CA SER A 193 2.61 10.41 3.32
C SER A 193 1.07 10.42 3.29
N VAL A 194 0.46 9.26 3.56
CA VAL A 194 -1.02 9.08 3.54
C VAL A 194 -1.76 10.03 4.48
N ASP A 195 -1.08 10.62 5.47
CA ASP A 195 -1.65 11.56 6.41
C ASP A 195 -1.76 13.00 5.92
N GLU A 196 -1.15 13.38 4.79
CA GLU A 196 -1.20 14.77 4.27
C GLU A 196 -2.61 15.22 3.88
N GLY A 197 -3.51 14.29 3.53
CA GLY A 197 -4.92 14.59 3.23
C GLY A 197 -5.82 14.62 4.48
N CYS A 198 -5.29 14.24 5.65
CA CYS A 198 -6.03 14.16 6.89
C CYS A 198 -5.77 15.43 7.73
N ASN A 199 -6.33 16.57 7.31
CA ASN A 199 -6.27 17.80 8.10
C ASN A 199 -7.15 17.63 9.36
N ILE A 200 -6.53 17.21 10.47
CA ILE A 200 -7.18 17.23 11.78
C ILE A 200 -6.84 18.59 12.41
N THR A 201 -7.65 19.60 12.13
CA THR A 201 -7.82 20.68 13.10
C THR A 201 -8.55 20.08 14.30
N GLU A 202 -7.88 20.02 15.45
CA GLU A 202 -8.49 19.67 16.73
C GLU A 202 -9.58 20.71 17.05
N GLY A 203 -10.83 20.47 16.64
CA GLY A 203 -11.93 21.38 17.01
C GLY A 203 -13.22 21.30 16.20
N GLU A 204 -13.20 20.88 14.94
CA GLU A 204 -14.41 20.83 14.12
C GLU A 204 -14.53 19.48 13.41
N GLN A 205 -15.34 18.60 13.99
CA GLN A 205 -16.07 17.60 13.21
C GLN A 205 -17.14 18.33 12.39
N THR A 206 -16.72 19.11 11.39
CA THR A 206 -17.63 19.55 10.35
C THR A 206 -17.65 18.48 9.27
N SER A 207 -18.79 17.83 9.21
CA SER A 207 -19.34 16.96 8.20
C SER A 207 -19.29 17.54 6.78
N THR A 208 -18.09 17.75 6.22
CA THR A 208 -17.93 18.30 4.87
C THR A 208 -16.84 17.58 4.08
N SER A 209 -17.21 16.45 3.49
CA SER A 209 -16.78 16.06 2.13
C SER A 209 -17.40 14.69 1.83
N LEU A 210 -18.25 14.60 0.81
CA LEU A 210 -18.82 13.34 0.31
C LEU A 210 -17.73 12.37 -0.22
N SER A 211 -16.47 12.82 -0.31
CA SER A 211 -15.30 12.06 -0.71
C SER A 211 -14.32 11.93 0.47
N GLY A 212 -14.17 10.73 1.03
CA GLY A 212 -13.20 10.44 2.09
C GLY A 212 -11.74 10.67 1.65
N THR A 213 -10.79 10.51 2.56
CA THR A 213 -9.34 10.66 2.27
C THR A 213 -8.74 9.37 1.66
N VAL A 214 -7.54 9.47 1.06
CA VAL A 214 -6.77 8.29 0.60
C VAL A 214 -6.52 7.30 1.75
N ALA A 215 -6.22 7.81 2.96
CA ALA A 215 -6.01 6.99 4.15
C ALA A 215 -7.29 6.23 4.54
N GLU A 216 -8.45 6.91 4.53
CA GLU A 216 -9.74 6.29 4.84
C GLU A 216 -10.14 5.25 3.81
N LEU A 217 -9.94 5.53 2.52
CA LEU A 217 -10.20 4.57 1.44
C LEU A 217 -9.38 3.30 1.64
N LEU A 218 -8.08 3.43 1.87
CA LEU A 218 -7.18 2.28 2.07
C LEU A 218 -7.52 1.52 3.36
N ALA A 219 -7.70 2.24 4.48
CA ALA A 219 -8.04 1.62 5.76
C ALA A 219 -9.42 0.93 5.73
N GLY A 220 -10.37 1.40 4.93
CA GLY A 220 -11.68 0.77 4.77
C GLY A 220 -11.69 -0.47 3.88
N HIS A 221 -10.64 -0.71 3.09
CA HIS A 221 -10.65 -1.74 2.05
C HIS A 221 -9.45 -2.68 2.04
N HIS A 222 -8.50 -2.50 2.96
CA HIS A 222 -7.24 -3.25 2.94
C HIS A 222 -7.37 -4.76 3.05
N GLU A 223 -8.43 -5.25 3.71
CA GLU A 223 -8.73 -6.68 3.88
C GLU A 223 -9.13 -7.36 2.55
N PHE A 224 -9.47 -6.57 1.54
CA PHE A 224 -9.84 -7.06 0.20
C PHE A 224 -8.68 -7.02 -0.79
N PHE A 225 -7.47 -6.63 -0.37
CA PHE A 225 -6.31 -6.81 -1.24
C PHE A 225 -6.00 -8.30 -1.41
N PRO A 226 -5.44 -8.72 -2.54
CA PRO A 226 -5.01 -10.11 -2.69
C PRO A 226 -3.93 -10.49 -1.68
N PRO A 227 -3.89 -11.76 -1.24
CA PRO A 227 -2.92 -12.21 -0.24
C PRO A 227 -1.46 -12.14 -0.72
N TRP A 228 -1.21 -11.97 -2.01
CA TRP A 228 0.13 -11.78 -2.61
C TRP A 228 0.57 -10.31 -2.73
N LEU A 229 -0.33 -9.34 -2.47
CA LEU A 229 -0.02 -7.91 -2.58
C LEU A 229 0.19 -7.27 -1.21
N LEU A 230 1.36 -6.68 -0.99
CA LEU A 230 1.71 -5.97 0.24
C LEU A 230 1.39 -4.47 0.11
N LEU A 231 0.60 -3.92 1.04
CA LEU A 231 0.38 -2.47 1.12
C LEU A 231 1.48 -1.81 1.96
N LEU A 232 2.30 -0.95 1.35
CA LEU A 232 3.34 -0.18 2.05
C LEU A 232 2.92 1.29 2.15
N CYS A 233 2.61 1.76 3.36
CA CYS A 233 2.24 3.15 3.58
C CYS A 233 3.30 3.88 4.41
N SER A 234 3.41 5.20 4.24
CA SER A 234 4.19 6.06 5.14
C SER A 234 3.31 7.15 5.75
N ALA A 235 3.53 7.46 7.03
CA ALA A 235 2.79 8.50 7.73
C ALA A 235 3.63 9.24 8.77
N ARG A 236 3.25 10.47 9.12
CA ARG A 236 3.89 11.21 10.21
C ARG A 236 3.46 10.67 11.58
N LYS A 237 4.40 10.64 12.55
CA LYS A 237 4.17 10.14 13.91
C LYS A 237 3.05 10.87 14.66
N GLN A 238 2.88 12.16 14.38
CA GLN A 238 1.84 12.99 14.98
C GLN A 238 0.43 12.67 14.47
N SER A 239 0.28 11.98 13.32
CA SER A 239 -1.02 11.59 12.79
C SER A 239 -1.53 10.35 13.51
N LYS A 240 -2.02 10.56 14.75
CA LYS A 240 -2.55 9.49 15.61
C LYS A 240 -3.76 8.81 14.99
N ALA A 241 -4.64 9.57 14.32
CA ALA A 241 -5.82 9.03 13.67
C ALA A 241 -5.44 8.05 12.55
N VAL A 242 -4.56 8.43 11.63
CA VAL A 242 -4.09 7.57 10.55
C VAL A 242 -3.38 6.35 11.12
N THR A 243 -2.48 6.55 12.09
CA THR A 243 -1.82 5.42 12.76
C THR A 243 -2.85 4.45 13.34
N LYS A 244 -3.89 4.95 14.03
CA LYS A 244 -4.96 4.13 14.60
C LYS A 244 -5.83 3.43 13.55
N MET A 245 -6.07 4.05 12.39
CA MET A 245 -6.81 3.40 11.29
C MET A 245 -6.11 2.13 10.81
N PHE A 246 -4.78 2.16 10.71
CA PHE A 246 -3.98 1.04 10.23
C PHE A 246 -3.56 0.07 11.35
N THR A 247 -3.40 0.51 12.61
CA THR A 247 -2.95 -0.38 13.70
C THR A 247 -4.03 -0.80 14.68
N GLY A 248 -5.18 -0.11 14.70
CA GLY A 248 -6.18 -0.23 15.77
C GLY A 248 -7.35 -1.15 15.46
N LYS A 249 -7.55 -1.57 14.20
CA LYS A 249 -8.68 -2.44 13.82
C LYS A 249 -8.31 -3.92 13.71
N CYS A 250 -7.07 -4.27 13.35
CA CYS A 250 -6.62 -5.65 13.21
C CYS A 250 -5.11 -5.74 13.51
N ASN A 251 -4.62 -6.90 13.98
CA ASN A 251 -3.19 -7.27 14.08
C ASN A 251 -2.51 -7.46 12.70
N SER A 252 -2.99 -6.72 11.70
CA SER A 252 -2.84 -6.97 10.27
C SER A 252 -1.67 -6.23 9.62
N TYR A 253 -1.00 -5.33 10.34
CA TYR A 253 0.08 -4.49 9.79
C TYR A 253 1.36 -4.61 10.60
N HIS A 254 2.50 -4.65 9.91
CA HIS A 254 3.80 -4.46 10.54
C HIS A 254 4.09 -2.95 10.68
N LEU A 255 4.19 -2.47 11.92
CA LEU A 255 4.53 -1.08 12.20
C LEU A 255 6.05 -0.90 12.24
N CYS A 256 6.60 -0.13 11.30
CA CYS A 256 8.01 0.25 11.26
C CYS A 256 8.18 1.71 11.70
N ARG A 257 8.78 1.93 12.87
CA ARG A 257 9.00 3.28 13.40
C ARG A 257 10.37 3.85 13.00
N PHE A 258 10.36 5.06 12.45
CA PHE A 258 11.51 5.90 12.16
C PHE A 258 11.72 6.90 13.29
N TYR A 259 12.73 6.65 14.10
CA TYR A 259 13.21 7.62 15.08
C TYR A 259 14.33 8.44 14.44
N GLY A 260 14.21 9.77 14.53
CA GLY A 260 15.23 10.73 14.08
C GLY A 260 16.58 10.45 14.72
N SER A 261 17.63 10.77 13.99
CA SER A 261 19.04 10.51 14.24
C SER A 261 19.47 10.69 15.70
N CYS A 262 19.96 9.62 16.33
CA CYS A 262 20.98 9.72 17.37
C CYS A 262 21.89 8.49 17.24
N LEU A 263 23.19 8.72 16.99
CA LEU A 263 24.24 7.70 16.88
C LEU A 263 24.43 6.84 18.15
N SER A 264 23.59 7.00 19.19
CA SER A 264 23.72 6.33 20.48
C SER A 264 22.62 5.32 20.80
N CYS A 265 21.51 5.26 20.07
CA CYS A 265 20.42 4.32 20.38
C CYS A 265 20.66 2.92 19.77
N LYS A 266 21.68 2.21 20.26
CA LYS A 266 21.68 0.74 20.26
C LYS A 266 20.66 0.31 21.33
N HIS A 267 19.61 -0.41 20.93
CA HIS A 267 18.54 -0.96 21.78
C HIS A 267 17.39 -0.02 22.16
N ALA A 268 16.50 0.26 21.21
CA ALA A 268 15.08 0.50 21.50
C ALA A 268 14.23 0.19 20.25
N PHE A 269 14.21 -1.08 19.84
CA PHE A 269 13.22 -1.60 18.89
C PHE A 269 12.06 -2.18 19.69
N VAL A 270 10.95 -1.46 19.75
CA VAL A 270 9.68 -2.07 20.18
C VAL A 270 9.04 -2.68 18.93
N LEU A 271 9.20 -4.00 18.79
CA LEU A 271 8.24 -4.85 18.09
C LEU A 271 6.93 -4.79 18.88
N GLY A 272 6.14 -3.75 18.64
CA GLY A 272 4.78 -3.70 19.12
C GLY A 272 3.89 -4.52 18.21
N CYS A 273 3.93 -5.86 18.31
CA CYS A 273 2.68 -6.59 18.21
C CYS A 273 1.88 -6.13 19.43
N CYS A 274 0.86 -5.28 19.24
CA CYS A 274 -0.16 -5.14 20.27
C CYS A 274 -0.96 -6.44 20.32
N CYS A 275 -0.37 -7.50 20.87
CA CYS A 275 -1.18 -8.51 21.54
C CYS A 275 -1.81 -7.78 22.72
N GLY A 276 -3.04 -7.31 22.54
CA GLY A 276 -3.90 -6.97 23.67
C GLY A 276 -4.02 -8.23 24.52
N GLN A 277 -3.30 -8.27 25.62
CA GLN A 277 -3.72 -9.08 26.76
C GLN A 277 -4.71 -8.21 27.53
N HIS A 278 -5.91 -8.76 27.65
CA HIS A 278 -6.99 -8.30 28.52
C HIS A 278 -6.50 -8.00 29.94
#